data_AF-A0A968Q295-F1
#
_entry.id   AF-A0A968Q295-F1
#
_cell.length_a   1.000
_cell.length_b   1.000
_cell.length_c   1.000
_cell.angle_alpha   90.00
_cell.angle_beta   90.00
_cell.angle_gamma   90.00
#
_symmetry.space_group_name_H-M   'P 1'
#
loop_
_entity.id
_entity.type
_entity.pdbx_description
1 polymer ?
#
loop_
_entity_poly.entity_id
_entity_poly.type
_entity_poly.pdbx_seq_one_letter_code
_entity_poly.pdbx_strand_id
1 'polypeptide(L)' 'MAISASSEGEFKLEVTYVVNNANWTPLYDVRVSQNKESSSVTLDYLAEVQQNTGEDWAGIKLTLSTAKPGLGTLPPN' A
#
# COMPACT_ATOMS: atom_id res chain seq x y z
N MET A 1 9.63 3.30 -23.69
CA MET A 1 8.79 2.16 -24.09
C MET A 1 8.08 2.54 -25.37
N ALA A 2 8.04 1.68 -26.38
CA ALA A 2 7.29 1.89 -27.61
C ALA A 2 6.39 0.68 -27.86
N ILE A 3 5.14 0.92 -28.26
CA ILE A 3 4.19 -0.11 -28.63
C ILE A 3 4.05 -0.04 -30.16
N SER A 4 4.24 -1.16 -30.85
CA SER A 4 4.06 -1.29 -32.30
C SER A 4 2.98 -2.31 -32.61
N ALA A 5 2.02 -1.95 -33.46
CA ALA A 5 0.97 -2.84 -33.95
C ALA A 5 1.22 -3.19 -35.43
N SER A 6 1.03 -4.45 -35.80
CA SER A 6 1.19 -4.93 -37.17
C SER A 6 -0.05 -4.72 -38.05
N SER A 7 -1.19 -4.38 -37.45
CA SER A 7 -2.47 -4.11 -38.12
C SER A 7 -3.38 -3.29 -37.19
N GLU A 8 -4.39 -2.61 -37.74
CA GLU A 8 -5.39 -1.90 -36.95
C GLU A 8 -6.22 -2.87 -36.09
N GLY A 9 -6.58 -2.45 -34.87
CA GLY A 9 -7.39 -3.22 -33.94
C GLY A 9 -7.51 -2.56 -32.57
N GLU A 10 -8.52 -2.97 -31.80
CA GLU A 10 -8.68 -2.54 -30.41
C GLU A 10 -7.84 -3.41 -29.47
N PHE A 11 -7.16 -2.79 -28.51
CA PHE A 11 -6.45 -3.48 -27.44
C PHE A 11 -6.56 -2.72 -26.12
N LYS A 12 -6.45 -3.45 -25.02
CA LYS A 12 -6.38 -2.89 -23.67
C LYS A 12 -4.92 -2.88 -23.22
N LEU A 13 -4.42 -1.72 -22.81
CA LEU A 13 -3.10 -1.58 -22.22
C LEU A 13 -3.20 -1.45 -20.70
N GLU A 14 -2.40 -2.25 -19.99
CA GLU A 14 -2.19 -2.12 -18.55
C GLU A 14 -0.69 -1.92 -18.32
N VAL A 15 -0.34 -0.91 -17.52
CA VAL A 15 1.05 -0.57 -17.23
C VAL A 15 1.25 -0.62 -15.72
N THR A 16 2.16 -1.49 -15.27
CA THR A 16 2.55 -1.62 -13.88
C THR A 16 4.01 -1.24 -13.75
N TYR A 17 4.30 -0.30 -12.86
CA TYR A 17 5.65 0.22 -12.67
C TYR A 17 5.82 0.66 -11.21
N VAL A 18 7.09 0.78 -10.80
CA VAL A 18 7.43 1.29 -9.47
C VAL A 18 7.66 2.78 -9.57
N VAL A 19 7.01 3.53 -8.67
CA VAL A 19 7.26 4.96 -8.46
C VAL A 19 8.09 5.17 -7.20
N ASN A 20 8.92 6.21 -7.24
CA ASN A 20 9.65 6.68 -6.07
C ASN A 20 8.84 7.76 -5.34
N ASN A 21 9.22 8.08 -4.10
CA ASN A 21 8.60 9.14 -3.30
C ASN A 21 7.13 8.88 -2.89
N ALA A 22 6.72 7.61 -2.86
CA ALA A 22 5.54 7.17 -2.12
C ALA A 22 5.98 6.28 -0.95
N ASN A 23 5.44 6.54 0.24
CA ASN A 23 5.68 5.73 1.43
C ASN A 23 4.47 5.79 2.36
N TRP A 24 4.47 4.94 3.39
CA TRP A 24 3.49 4.99 4.45
C TRP A 24 4.13 4.59 5.77
N THR A 25 3.59 5.13 6.87
CA THR A 25 4.03 4.84 8.24
C THR A 25 2.87 4.21 9.03
N PRO A 26 3.06 3.04 9.66
CA PRO A 26 2.05 2.45 10.54
C PRO A 26 1.93 3.27 11.81
N LEU A 27 0.69 3.50 12.24
CA LEU A 27 0.32 4.17 13.48
C LEU A 27 -0.60 3.25 14.28
N TYR A 28 -0.49 3.31 15.60
CA TYR A 28 -1.26 2.46 16.50
C TYR A 28 -1.82 3.31 17.62
N ASP A 29 -3.14 3.26 17.83
CA ASP A 29 -3.78 3.84 19.01
C ASP A 29 -4.22 2.69 19.92
N VAL A 30 -3.66 2.68 21.14
CA VAL A 30 -3.93 1.64 22.15
C VAL A 30 -4.66 2.29 23.30
N ARG A 31 -5.87 1.80 23.58
CA ARG A 31 -6.70 2.31 24.66
C ARG A 31 -7.01 1.19 25.63
N VAL A 32 -6.76 1.43 26.91
CA VAL A 32 -7.10 0.51 28.00
C VAL A 32 -8.25 1.11 28.77
N SER A 33 -9.33 0.35 28.91
CA SER A 33 -10.47 0.72 29.75
C SER A 33 -10.57 -0.30 30.89
N GLN A 34 -10.50 0.17 32.13
CA GLN A 34 -10.61 -0.69 33.31
C GLN A 34 -11.71 -0.15 34.23
N ASN A 35 -12.59 -1.05 34.66
CA ASN A 35 -13.54 -0.80 35.75
C ASN A 35 -13.35 -1.86 36.85
N LYS A 36 -14.18 -1.83 37.90
CA LYS A 36 -14.05 -2.73 39.06
C LYS A 36 -14.31 -4.21 38.72
N GLU A 37 -14.93 -4.49 37.58
CA GLU A 37 -15.44 -5.82 37.20
C GLU A 37 -14.73 -6.39 35.97
N SER A 38 -14.14 -5.54 35.11
CA SER A 38 -13.45 -5.94 33.89
C SER A 38 -12.43 -4.93 33.38
N SER A 39 -11.51 -5.42 32.55
CA SER A 39 -10.56 -4.63 31.77
C SER A 39 -10.67 -5.01 30.29
N SER A 40 -10.71 -4.01 29.40
CA SER A 40 -10.65 -4.19 27.95
C SER A 40 -9.50 -3.39 27.35
N VAL A 41 -8.97 -3.88 26.23
CA VAL A 41 -7.96 -3.21 25.41
C VAL A 41 -8.52 -3.07 24.01
N THR A 42 -8.48 -1.85 23.49
CA THR A 42 -8.80 -1.54 22.09
C THR A 42 -7.52 -1.15 21.37
N LEU A 43 -7.33 -1.72 20.19
CA LEU A 43 -6.21 -1.42 19.30
C LEU A 43 -6.78 -0.95 17.96
N ASP A 44 -6.54 0.31 17.63
CA ASP A 44 -6.84 0.86 16.31
C ASP A 44 -5.56 0.87 15.47
N TYR A 45 -5.64 0.27 14.29
CA TYR A 45 -4.55 0.25 13.31
C TYR A 45 -4.76 1.38 12.31
N LEU A 46 -3.81 2.30 12.26
CA LEU A 46 -3.83 3.49 11.42
C LEU A 46 -2.62 3.46 10.48
N ALA A 47 -2.72 4.20 9.38
CA ALA A 47 -1.62 4.38 8.45
C ALA A 47 -1.57 5.84 7.99
N GLU A 48 -0.40 6.44 8.11
CA GLU A 48 -0.11 7.73 7.50
C GLU A 48 0.50 7.50 6.12
N VAL A 49 -0.20 7.91 5.06
CA VAL A 49 0.27 7.76 3.67
C VAL A 49 0.87 9.07 3.20
N GLN A 50 2.09 9.02 2.66
CA GLN A 50 2.75 10.15 2.01
C GLN A 50 3.03 9.81 0.55
N GLN A 51 2.63 10.73 -0.32
CA GLN A 51 2.80 10.61 -1.75
C GLN A 51 3.31 11.93 -2.30
N ASN A 52 4.48 11.87 -2.94
CA ASN A 52 5.08 12.97 -3.69
C ASN A 52 5.59 12.45 -5.05
N THR A 53 4.81 11.55 -5.67
CA THR A 53 5.21 10.87 -6.92
C THR A 53 4.92 11.74 -8.15
N GLY A 54 4.00 12.70 -8.02
CA GLY A 54 3.44 13.47 -9.14
C GLY A 54 2.24 12.82 -9.83
N GLU A 55 1.91 11.57 -9.48
CA GLU A 55 0.73 10.86 -9.99
C GLU A 55 -0.56 11.31 -9.27
N ASP A 56 -1.69 11.22 -9.97
CA ASP A 56 -3.01 11.48 -9.38
C ASP A 56 -3.53 10.26 -8.61
N TRP A 57 -3.82 10.44 -7.32
CA TRP A 57 -4.31 9.40 -6.41
C TRP A 57 -5.77 9.65 -5.99
N ALA A 58 -6.52 10.51 -6.70
CA ALA A 58 -7.93 10.73 -6.41
C ALA A 58 -8.77 9.47 -6.66
N GLY A 59 -9.48 8.99 -5.64
CA GLY A 59 -10.43 7.87 -5.76
C GLY A 59 -9.80 6.49 -6.02
N ILE A 60 -8.48 6.35 -5.84
CA ILE A 60 -7.80 5.08 -6.06
C ILE A 60 -8.00 4.11 -4.89
N LYS A 61 -7.83 2.81 -5.16
CA LYS A 61 -7.75 1.79 -4.12
C LYS A 61 -6.29 1.60 -3.72
N LEU A 62 -5.99 1.80 -2.44
CA LEU A 62 -4.66 1.60 -1.87
C LEU A 62 -4.58 0.28 -1.12
N THR A 63 -3.50 -0.46 -1.38
CA THR A 63 -3.10 -1.62 -0.59
C THR A 63 -1.76 -1.31 0.07
N LEU A 64 -1.72 -1.34 1.39
CA LEU A 64 -0.50 -1.11 2.17
C LEU A 64 0.08 -2.46 2.62
N SER A 65 1.40 -2.60 2.47
CA SER A 65 2.13 -3.80 2.87
C SER A 65 3.19 -3.45 3.90
N THR A 66 3.23 -4.21 4.99
CA THR A 66 4.31 -4.17 6.00
C THR A 66 5.57 -4.89 5.52
N ALA A 67 5.51 -5.56 4.37
CA ALA A 67 6.68 -6.15 3.74
C ALA A 67 7.59 -5.03 3.21
N LYS A 68 8.86 -5.02 3.64
CA LYS A 68 9.88 -4.12 3.10
C LYS A 68 10.30 -4.59 1.70
N PRO A 69 9.98 -3.86 0.62
CA PRO A 69 10.45 -4.21 -0.72
C PRO A 69 11.97 -4.01 -0.75
N GLY A 70 12.74 -5.09 -0.79
CA GLY A 70 14.21 -5.08 -0.77
C GLY A 70 14.86 -6.15 0.11
N LEU A 71 14.13 -6.68 1.10
CA LEU A 71 14.51 -7.92 1.78
C LEU A 71 13.86 -9.07 1.02
N GLY A 72 14.64 -9.66 0.11
CA GLY A 72 14.17 -10.74 -0.75
C GLY A 72 13.46 -11.82 0.04
N THR A 73 12.26 -12.17 -0.39
CA THR A 73 11.75 -13.52 -0.20
C THR A 73 12.65 -14.43 -1.03
N LEU A 74 13.75 -14.90 -0.45
CA LEU A 74 14.43 -16.06 -1.00
C LEU A 74 13.45 -17.22 -0.92
N PRO A 75 13.10 -17.88 -2.04
CA PRO A 75 12.27 -19.07 -2.00
C PRO A 75 12.98 -20.16 -1.17
N PRO A 76 12.25 -20.94 -0.36
CA PRO A 76 12.84 -22.03 0.41
C PRO A 76 13.41 -23.11 -0.52
N ASN A 77 14.59 -23.66 -0.15
CA ASN A 77 15.28 -24.74 -0.84
C ASN A 77 14.44 -26.02 -0.92
#